data_AF-A0AAD6QGQ9-F1
#
_entry.id   AF-A0AAD6QGQ9-F1
#
_cell.length_a   1.000
_cell.length_b   1.000
_cell.length_c   1.000
_cell.angle_alpha   90.00
_cell.angle_beta   90.00
_cell.angle_gamma   90.00
#
_symmetry.space_group_name_H-M   'P 1'
#
loop_
_entity.id
_entity.type
_entity.pdbx_description
1 polymer ?
#
loop_
_entity_poly.entity_id
_entity_poly.type
_entity_poly.pdbx_seq_one_letter_code
_entity_poly.pdbx_strand_id
1 'polypeptide(L)' 'MGVDATYPHWVLSLIETEFYEPCENHRDSEKVKYCNFFCMDCTKSPLCDLCYSHNVHKGQPVVQVN' A
#
# COMPACT_ATOMS: atom_id res chain seq x y z
N MET A 1 33.65 10.58 1.58
CA MET A 1 32.38 10.39 2.31
C MET A 1 31.35 9.93 1.30
N GLY A 2 30.79 8.73 1.48
CA GLY A 2 29.84 8.16 0.53
C GLY A 2 28.59 9.03 0.45
N VAL A 3 28.03 9.16 -0.74
CA VAL A 3 26.71 9.75 -0.94
C VAL A 3 25.73 9.02 -0.03
N ASP A 4 25.17 9.74 0.95
CA ASP A 4 24.00 9.26 1.67
C ASP A 4 22.93 9.02 0.61
N ALA A 5 22.58 7.76 0.37
CA ALA A 5 21.65 7.40 -0.68
C ALA A 5 20.28 7.97 -0.27
N THR A 6 19.88 9.08 -0.90
CA THR A 6 18.56 9.68 -0.70
C THR A 6 17.52 8.77 -1.33
N TYR A 7 16.96 7.87 -0.52
CA TYR A 7 15.84 7.04 -0.93
C TYR A 7 14.56 7.89 -1.01
N PRO A 8 13.62 7.56 -1.92
CA PRO A 8 12.29 8.14 -1.88
C PRO A 8 11.62 7.93 -0.52
N HIS A 9 10.86 8.93 -0.05
CA HIS A 9 10.20 8.90 1.27
C HIS A 9 9.29 7.67 1.47
N TRP A 10 8.74 7.10 0.41
CA TRP A 10 7.87 5.92 0.47
C TRP A 10 8.61 4.61 0.75
N VAL A 11 9.93 4.55 0.58
CA VAL A 11 10.69 3.29 0.68
C VAL A 11 10.69 2.74 2.11
N LEU A 12 10.97 3.58 3.10
CA LEU A 12 10.97 3.14 4.49
C LEU A 12 9.57 2.68 4.92
N SER A 13 8.54 3.47 4.59
CA SER A 13 7.15 3.09 4.84
C SER A 13 6.76 1.78 4.19
N LEU A 14 7.19 1.52 2.95
CA LEU A 14 6.91 0.25 2.26
C LEU A 14 7.53 -0.94 3.00
N ILE A 15 8.79 -0.81 3.47
CA ILE A 15 9.51 -1.88 4.17
C ILE A 15 8.90 -2.16 5.56
N GLU A 16 8.47 -1.11 6.26
CA GLU A 16 7.87 -1.22 7.59
C GLU A 16 6.39 -1.63 7.57
N THR A 17 5.74 -1.60 6.41
CA THR A 17 4.31 -1.95 6.29
C THR A 17 4.12 -3.47 6.42
N GLU A 18 3.23 -3.86 7.33
CA GLU A 18 2.73 -5.23 7.40
C GLU A 18 1.69 -5.46 6.29
N PHE A 19 1.94 -6.45 5.42
CA PHE A 19 1.06 -6.81 4.32
C PHE A 19 0.32 -8.11 4.61
N TYR A 20 -0.72 -8.37 3.80
CA TYR A 20 -1.56 -9.58 3.85
C TYR A 20 -2.41 -9.71 5.11
N GLU A 21 -2.59 -8.63 5.86
CA GLU A 21 -3.65 -8.54 6.86
C GLU A 21 -5.03 -8.42 6.18
N PRO A 22 -6.10 -8.99 6.76
CA PRO A 22 -7.47 -8.80 6.28
C PRO A 22 -7.85 -7.32 6.26
N CYS A 23 -8.38 -6.86 5.13
CA CYS A 23 -8.76 -5.48 4.93
C CYS A 23 -9.92 -5.09 5.86
N GLU A 24 -9.68 -4.15 6.76
CA GLU A 24 -10.69 -3.74 7.74
C GLU A 24 -11.89 -3.02 7.11
N ASN A 25 -11.68 -2.30 6.01
CA ASN A 25 -12.71 -1.56 5.30
C ASN A 25 -13.62 -2.46 4.44
N HIS A 26 -13.20 -3.71 4.20
CA HIS A 26 -13.90 -4.64 3.31
C HIS A 26 -14.09 -6.01 3.97
N ARG A 27 -14.30 -6.04 5.30
CA ARG A 27 -14.56 -7.28 6.05
C ARG A 27 -15.83 -8.00 5.59
N ASP A 28 -16.84 -7.25 5.15
CA ASP A 28 -18.16 -7.78 4.77
C ASP A 28 -18.29 -8.18 3.29
N SER A 29 -17.22 -8.11 2.50
CA SER A 29 -17.28 -8.58 1.11
C SER A 29 -17.33 -10.11 1.05
N GLU A 30 -17.99 -10.66 0.03
CA GLU A 30 -18.15 -12.12 -0.17
C GLU A 30 -16.84 -12.92 -0.08
N LYS A 31 -15.71 -12.28 -0.42
CA LYS A 31 -14.37 -12.84 -0.30
C LYS A 31 -13.53 -11.94 0.59
N VAL A 32 -12.83 -12.52 1.57
CA VAL A 32 -11.85 -11.77 2.38
C VAL A 32 -10.82 -11.13 1.46
N LYS A 33 -10.68 -9.82 1.60
CA LYS A 33 -9.67 -9.04 0.87
C LYS A 33 -8.45 -8.90 1.74
N TYR A 34 -7.28 -9.15 1.17
CA TYR A 34 -6.01 -8.97 1.85
C TYR A 34 -5.33 -7.71 1.33
N CYS A 35 -4.74 -6.93 2.24
CA CYS A 35 -4.05 -5.70 1.86
C CYS A 35 -2.63 -6.01 1.39
N ASN A 36 -2.39 -5.97 0.08
CA ASN A 36 -1.10 -6.26 -0.56
C ASN A 36 -0.63 -5.16 -1.53
N PHE A 37 -1.35 -4.04 -1.60
CA PHE A 37 -0.96 -2.86 -2.36
C PHE A 37 -0.47 -1.75 -1.43
N PHE A 38 0.43 -0.90 -1.91
CA PHE A 38 0.93 0.26 -1.20
C PHE A 38 0.94 1.48 -2.12
N CYS A 39 0.29 2.58 -1.71
CA CYS A 39 0.30 3.83 -2.48
C CYS A 39 1.47 4.71 -2.08
N MET A 40 2.35 4.99 -3.04
CA MET A 40 3.59 5.75 -2.83
C MET A 40 3.36 7.23 -2.50
N ASP A 41 2.21 7.78 -2.89
CA ASP A 41 1.84 9.17 -2.58
C ASP A 41 1.16 9.32 -1.22
N CYS A 42 0.37 8.32 -0.82
CA CYS A 42 -0.37 8.39 0.44
C CYS A 42 0.48 7.95 1.63
N THR A 43 1.29 6.89 1.49
CA THR A 43 2.20 6.39 2.55
C THR A 43 1.53 6.12 3.91
N LYS A 44 0.25 5.70 3.92
CA LYS A 44 -0.53 5.54 5.16
C LYS A 44 -0.64 4.08 5.62
N SER A 45 -1.29 3.25 4.82
CA SER A 45 -1.70 1.90 5.19
C SER A 45 -1.75 1.04 3.93
N PRO A 46 -1.57 -0.28 4.05
CA PRO A 46 -1.67 -1.17 2.91
C PRO A 46 -3.12 -1.20 2.41
N LEU A 47 -3.29 -1.37 1.11
CA LEU A 47 -4.55 -1.35 0.39
C LEU A 47 -4.84 -2.75 -0.13
N CYS A 48 -6.11 -3.16 -0.15
CA CYS A 48 -6.55 -4.31 -0.93
C CYS A 48 -6.91 -3.90 -2.38
N ASP A 49 -7.33 -4.89 -3.17
CA ASP A 49 -7.78 -4.70 -4.56
C ASP A 49 -8.94 -3.69 -4.71
N LEU A 50 -9.86 -3.67 -3.75
CA LEU A 50 -10.96 -2.70 -3.71
C LEU A 50 -10.51 -1.31 -3.25
N CYS A 51 -9.62 -1.24 -2.25
CA CYS A 51 -9.08 0.03 -1.75
C CYS A 51 -8.29 0.77 -2.84
N TYR A 52 -7.39 0.11 -3.58
CA TYR A 52 -6.61 0.80 -4.61
C TYR A 52 -7.49 1.25 -5.78
N SER A 53 -8.60 0.55 -6.05
CA SER A 53 -9.55 0.90 -7.11
C SER A 53 -10.45 2.10 -6.79
N HIS A 54 -10.46 2.55 -5.53
CA HIS A 54 -11.26 3.70 -5.11
C HIS A 54 -10.75 5.01 -5.76
N ASN A 55 -11.66 5.96 -6.03
CA ASN A 55 -11.34 7.20 -6.75
C ASN A 55 -10.20 8.01 -6.11
N VAL A 56 -10.02 7.89 -4.78
CA VAL A 56 -8.94 8.57 -4.05
C VAL A 56 -7.55 8.09 -4.48
N HIS A 57 -7.41 6.83 -4.90
CA HIS A 57 -6.15 6.20 -5.31
C HIS A 57 -6.01 5.99 -6.82
N LYS A 58 -7.05 6.36 -7.58
CA LYS A 58 -7.10 6.17 -9.03
C LYS A 58 -6.01 7.00 -9.72
N GLY A 59 -5.10 6.30 -10.39
CA GLY A 59 -4.00 6.92 -11.13
C GLY A 59 -2.78 7.28 -10.28
N GLN A 60 -2.80 6.99 -8.97
CA GLN A 60 -1.63 7.15 -8.12
C GLN A 60 -0.64 5.98 -8.33
N PRO A 61 0.67 6.22 -8.21
CA PRO A 61 1.67 5.16 -8.27
C PRO A 61 1.50 4.22 -7.07
N VAL A 62 1.33 2.92 -7.37
CA VAL A 62 1.17 1.85 -6.39
C VAL A 62 2.19 0.74 -6.61
N VAL A 63 2.61 0.11 -5.52
CA VAL A 63 3.38 -1.14 -5.51
C VAL A 63 2.47 -2.26 -5.06
N GLN A 64 2.48 -3.39 -5.77
CA GLN A 64 1.89 -4.63 -5.28
C GLN A 64 3.01 -5.52 -4.73
N VAL A 65 2.85 -5.98 -3.49
CA VAL A 65 3.72 -6.99 -2.89
C VAL A 65 3.08 -8.36 -3.16
N ASN A 66 3.89 -9.32 -3.61
CA ASN A 66 3.44 -10.67 -3.97
C ASN A 66 4.19 -11.76 -3.21
#